data_AF-A0A1L9BFE1-F1
#
_entry.id   AF-A0A1L9BFE1-F1
#
_cell.length_a   1.000
_cell.length_b   1.000
_cell.length_c   1.000
_cell.angle_alpha   90.00
_cell.angle_beta   90.00
_cell.angle_gamma   90.00
#
_symmetry.space_group_name_H-M   'P 1'
#
loop_
_entity.id
_entity.type
_entity.pdbx_description
1 polymer ?
#
loop_
_entity_poly.entity_id
_entity_poly.type
_entity_poly.pdbx_seq_one_letter_code
_entity_poly.pdbx_strand_id
1 'polypeptide(L)'
;MSTGERPAPDELTRRGFVTNHPPYRYWRPEGLRELLAPRPLNVYVHSPFCIQRCAYCHYKTTTLAEHRKAEIDAYVSALCREIALVSRRFHLKERPTTSVYFGGGTPTLLSRQNLSRLMESLHEHLTLEDPEITIEGEPVTLIQSKADHLQALGVNRISLGIQSFCDDILRRTGRHDTEQHAFKAIALAKATGATVNVDLMSGLAGETEQTWAYTIERALAADVHSLTVYKTELHANTGYSADIKRNALTLPTDDEELRFITHALEQFERHGYQPVNFFTFTRGGAYRQRHISSRWLGTDTYGFGVSAFGSLGAHAMQNTSELPRYLQTLEAGELPLARGHRLSARELMAREAVLGMKLIHLDLAAFQQRHGFDLARWCAPVVEELEKNGFVTLQERTLSLTRKGLLWGDYVGRRLAACIEALA
;
A
#
# COMPACT_ATOMS: atom_id res chain seq x y z
N MET A 1 23.85 49.75 15.31
CA MET A 1 22.68 48.88 15.56
C MET A 1 21.47 49.78 15.59
N SER A 2 20.69 49.85 14.50
CA SER A 2 19.46 50.63 14.51
C SER A 2 18.44 49.90 15.37
N THR A 3 18.06 50.54 16.47
CA THR A 3 16.91 50.22 17.34
C THR A 3 15.58 50.60 16.69
N GLY A 4 15.55 50.86 15.37
CA GLY A 4 14.34 51.22 14.66
C GLY A 4 13.34 50.07 14.69
N GLU A 5 12.18 50.31 15.30
CA GLU A 5 11.00 49.47 15.15
C GLU A 5 10.82 49.07 13.68
N ARG A 6 10.51 47.79 13.45
CA ARG A 6 10.14 47.39 12.09
C ARG A 6 8.89 48.16 11.72
N PRO A 7 8.85 48.73 10.51
CA PRO A 7 7.64 49.34 10.02
C PRO A 7 6.48 48.33 10.06
N ALA A 8 5.27 48.85 10.23
CA ALA A 8 4.09 48.02 10.22
C ALA A 8 3.98 47.27 8.86
N PRO A 9 3.42 46.05 8.80
CA PRO A 9 3.35 45.27 7.56
C PRO A 9 2.69 45.98 6.38
N ASP A 10 1.81 46.95 6.66
CA ASP A 10 1.06 47.78 5.72
C ASP A 10 1.66 49.19 5.50
N GLU A 11 2.75 49.54 6.19
CA GLU A 11 3.43 50.83 6.02
C GLU A 11 4.29 50.82 4.74
N LEU A 12 3.92 51.65 3.76
CA LEU A 12 4.71 51.85 2.54
C LEU A 12 6.00 52.62 2.85
N THR A 13 7.10 51.88 3.06
CA THR A 13 8.37 52.45 3.50
C THR A 13 9.56 51.71 2.90
N ARG A 14 10.70 52.42 2.79
CA ARG A 14 11.99 51.82 2.39
C ARG A 14 12.80 51.33 3.60
N ARG A 15 12.29 51.51 4.82
CA ARG A 15 12.88 50.96 6.06
C ARG A 15 12.53 49.47 6.17
N GLY A 16 13.37 48.68 6.84
CA GLY A 16 13.08 47.26 7.07
C GLY A 16 13.36 46.35 5.86
N PHE A 17 14.60 46.38 5.34
CA PHE A 17 15.06 45.45 4.30
C PHE A 17 15.01 44.00 4.80
N VAL A 18 14.12 43.18 4.23
CA VAL A 18 13.96 41.76 4.57
C VAL A 18 14.91 40.93 3.72
N THR A 19 16.02 40.50 4.30
CA THR A 19 17.00 39.60 3.64
C THR A 19 16.63 38.14 3.73
N ASN A 20 15.71 37.78 4.63
CA ASN A 20 15.37 36.40 4.93
C ASN A 20 13.99 36.28 5.62
N HIS A 21 13.25 35.22 5.31
CA HIS A 21 11.95 34.91 5.91
C HIS A 21 11.80 33.38 6.12
N PRO A 22 11.37 32.90 7.29
CA PRO A 22 11.10 33.68 8.50
C PRO A 22 12.40 34.30 9.05
N PRO A 23 12.34 35.46 9.74
CA PRO A 23 13.54 36.09 10.31
C PRO A 23 14.33 35.15 11.24
N TYR A 24 15.66 35.29 11.28
CA TYR A 24 16.57 34.43 12.08
C TYR A 24 16.16 34.22 13.55
N ARG A 25 15.48 35.19 14.17
CA ARG A 25 14.96 35.06 15.55
C ARG A 25 13.94 33.93 15.74
N TYR A 26 13.35 33.42 14.66
CA TYR A 26 12.45 32.26 14.67
C TYR A 26 13.17 30.95 14.42
N TRP A 27 14.45 30.98 14.04
CA TRP A 27 15.22 29.78 13.75
C TRP A 27 15.63 29.14 15.08
N ARG A 28 15.54 27.82 15.14
CA ARG A 28 15.69 27.03 16.35
C ARG A 28 16.58 25.83 16.02
N PRO A 29 17.52 25.42 16.90
CA PRO A 29 18.36 24.23 16.68
C PRO A 29 17.55 22.96 16.40
N GLU A 30 16.32 22.87 16.90
CA GLU A 30 15.38 21.78 16.65
C GLU A 30 15.10 21.59 15.16
N GLY A 31 15.05 22.67 14.36
CA GLY A 31 14.88 22.59 12.91
C GLY A 31 16.07 21.95 12.18
N LEU A 32 17.24 21.89 12.80
CA LEU A 32 18.40 21.15 12.26
C LEU A 32 18.28 19.65 12.51
N ARG A 33 17.55 19.21 13.54
CA ARG A 33 17.36 17.78 13.81
C ARG A 33 16.61 17.10 12.69
N GLU A 34 15.56 17.74 12.17
CA GLU A 34 14.78 17.22 11.03
C GLU A 34 15.63 17.15 9.75
N LEU A 35 16.47 18.16 9.49
CA LEU A 35 17.37 18.19 8.34
C LEU A 35 18.41 17.06 8.38
N LEU A 36 18.95 16.77 9.57
CA LEU A 36 20.00 15.77 9.78
C LEU A 36 19.45 14.36 10.03
N ALA A 37 18.15 14.22 10.30
CA ALA A 37 17.52 12.93 10.53
C ALA A 37 17.57 12.09 9.24
N PRO A 38 17.92 10.79 9.34
CA PRO A 38 17.91 9.92 8.19
C PRO A 38 16.47 9.76 7.68
N ARG A 39 16.27 9.95 6.38
CA ARG A 39 14.93 9.85 5.77
C ARG A 39 14.62 8.39 5.43
N PRO A 40 13.69 7.73 6.13
CA PRO A 40 13.38 6.33 5.88
C PRO A 40 12.86 6.11 4.46
N LEU A 41 13.04 4.90 3.97
CA LEU A 41 12.64 4.49 2.63
C LEU A 41 11.86 3.18 2.71
N ASN A 42 10.73 3.13 2.03
CA ASN A 42 10.09 1.87 1.68
C ASN A 42 10.50 1.44 0.27
N VAL A 43 10.58 0.13 0.07
CA VAL A 43 10.85 -0.46 -1.24
C VAL A 43 9.71 -1.36 -1.63
N TYR A 44 9.23 -1.21 -2.86
CA TYR A 44 8.32 -2.14 -3.50
C TYR A 44 9.04 -2.80 -4.68
N VAL A 45 8.98 -4.11 -4.79
CA VAL A 45 9.54 -4.88 -5.91
C VAL A 45 8.38 -5.57 -6.63
N HIS A 46 8.10 -5.11 -7.84
CA HIS A 46 7.03 -5.66 -8.66
C HIS A 46 7.50 -6.95 -9.35
N SER A 47 6.69 -8.00 -9.27
CA SER A 47 6.80 -9.19 -10.12
C SER A 47 5.55 -9.28 -10.98
N PRO A 48 5.63 -9.15 -12.32
CA PRO A 48 4.44 -9.10 -13.16
C PRO A 48 3.88 -10.50 -13.47
N PHE A 49 4.54 -11.58 -13.07
CA PHE A 49 4.22 -12.91 -13.56
C PHE A 49 3.08 -13.57 -12.78
N CYS A 50 2.13 -14.20 -13.48
CA CYS A 50 1.08 -15.03 -12.90
C CYS A 50 0.98 -16.37 -13.62
N ILE A 51 0.46 -17.39 -12.93
CA ILE A 51 0.08 -18.67 -13.57
C ILE A 51 -1.11 -18.47 -14.50
N GLN A 52 -2.07 -17.67 -14.04
CA GLN A 52 -3.34 -17.41 -14.71
C GLN A 52 -3.78 -15.96 -14.46
N ARG A 53 -4.62 -15.43 -15.34
CA ARG A 53 -5.21 -14.10 -15.18
C ARG A 53 -6.58 -14.24 -14.51
N CYS A 54 -6.68 -13.82 -13.25
CA CYS A 54 -7.95 -13.77 -12.53
C CYS A 54 -8.89 -12.72 -13.17
N ALA A 55 -10.17 -13.02 -13.27
CA ALA A 55 -11.15 -12.21 -13.98
C ALA A 55 -11.36 -10.80 -13.38
N TYR A 56 -11.19 -10.64 -12.07
CA TYR A 56 -11.25 -9.36 -11.35
C TYR A 56 -9.92 -8.57 -11.36
N CYS A 57 -8.80 -9.20 -11.73
CA CYS A 57 -7.49 -8.64 -11.46
C CYS A 57 -7.16 -7.48 -12.42
N HIS A 58 -6.97 -6.29 -11.84
CA HIS A 58 -6.64 -5.08 -12.58
C HIS A 58 -5.13 -4.82 -12.69
N TYR A 59 -4.31 -5.57 -11.95
CA TYR A 59 -2.85 -5.45 -12.02
C TYR A 59 -2.32 -5.77 -13.42
N LYS A 60 -1.23 -5.11 -13.78
CA LYS A 60 -0.50 -5.35 -15.02
C LYS A 60 0.32 -6.62 -14.86
N THR A 61 -0.27 -7.75 -15.22
CA THR A 61 0.37 -9.06 -15.14
C THR A 61 0.64 -9.65 -16.52
N THR A 62 1.63 -10.53 -16.58
CA THR A 62 1.99 -11.34 -17.74
C THR A 62 1.71 -12.80 -17.37
N THR A 63 0.74 -13.40 -18.05
CA THR A 63 0.55 -14.85 -18.00
C THR A 63 1.65 -15.49 -18.84
N LEU A 64 2.48 -16.33 -18.22
CA LEU A 64 3.59 -16.97 -18.93
C LEU A 64 3.09 -18.17 -19.75
N ALA A 65 3.47 -18.23 -21.02
CA ALA A 65 3.27 -19.39 -21.88
C ALA A 65 4.34 -20.48 -21.63
N GLU A 66 4.37 -21.53 -22.45
CA GLU A 66 5.46 -22.52 -22.46
C GLU A 66 6.81 -21.78 -22.66
N HIS A 67 7.83 -22.07 -21.83
CA HIS A 67 9.13 -21.36 -21.69
C HIS A 67 9.27 -20.28 -20.58
N ARG A 68 8.59 -20.48 -19.45
CA ARG A 68 8.59 -19.61 -18.23
C ARG A 68 9.94 -19.14 -17.67
N LYS A 69 11.03 -19.91 -17.80
CA LYS A 69 12.25 -19.66 -17.00
C LYS A 69 13.12 -18.52 -17.54
N ALA A 70 13.41 -18.51 -18.84
CA ALA A 70 14.33 -17.53 -19.43
C ALA A 70 13.81 -16.09 -19.33
N GLU A 71 12.50 -15.90 -19.53
CA GLU A 71 11.87 -14.58 -19.40
C GLU A 71 11.93 -14.05 -17.96
N ILE A 72 11.64 -14.90 -16.97
CA ILE A 72 11.76 -14.52 -15.55
C ILE A 72 13.22 -14.20 -15.22
N ASP A 73 14.17 -15.02 -15.66
CA ASP A 73 15.60 -14.82 -15.37
C ASP A 73 16.13 -13.51 -16.01
N ALA A 74 15.68 -13.17 -17.22
CA ALA A 74 15.99 -11.91 -17.90
C ALA A 74 15.38 -10.71 -17.15
N TYR A 75 14.12 -10.82 -16.71
CA TYR A 75 13.46 -9.79 -15.92
C TYR A 75 14.13 -9.55 -14.58
N VAL A 76 14.49 -10.60 -13.85
CA VAL A 76 15.21 -10.51 -12.58
C VAL A 76 16.58 -9.87 -12.78
N SER A 77 17.26 -10.18 -13.87
CA SER A 77 18.54 -9.53 -14.22
C SER A 77 18.36 -8.03 -14.49
N ALA A 78 17.26 -7.64 -15.14
CA ALA A 78 16.91 -6.24 -15.34
C ALA A 78 16.57 -5.53 -14.01
N LEU A 79 15.79 -6.18 -13.13
CA LEU A 79 15.50 -5.67 -11.78
C LEU A 79 16.77 -5.39 -10.98
N CYS A 80 17.74 -6.31 -10.96
CA CYS A 80 19.03 -6.10 -10.29
C CYS A 80 19.78 -4.88 -10.87
N ARG A 81 19.77 -4.72 -12.21
CA ARG A 81 20.35 -3.53 -12.86
C ARG A 81 19.63 -2.25 -12.44
N GLU A 82 18.29 -2.27 -12.37
CA GLU A 82 17.49 -1.13 -11.92
C GLU A 82 17.85 -0.75 -10.48
N ILE A 83 17.90 -1.72 -9.56
CA ILE A 83 18.26 -1.50 -8.15
C ILE A 83 19.62 -0.80 -8.05
N ALA A 84 20.63 -1.30 -8.76
CA ALA A 84 21.96 -0.70 -8.79
C ALA A 84 21.97 0.72 -9.37
N LEU A 85 21.27 0.93 -10.48
CA LEU A 85 21.21 2.23 -11.17
C LEU A 85 20.49 3.29 -10.32
N VAL A 86 19.30 2.96 -9.83
CA VAL A 86 18.47 3.83 -9.00
C VAL A 86 19.14 4.15 -7.69
N SER A 87 19.72 3.15 -7.02
CA SER A 87 20.40 3.38 -5.73
C SER A 87 21.52 4.41 -5.87
N ARG A 88 22.34 4.29 -6.92
CA ARG A 88 23.38 5.29 -7.22
C ARG A 88 22.79 6.65 -7.59
N ARG A 89 21.75 6.68 -8.43
CA ARG A 89 21.18 7.93 -8.96
C ARG A 89 20.43 8.76 -7.92
N PHE A 90 19.83 8.11 -6.92
CA PHE A 90 19.01 8.74 -5.87
C PHE A 90 19.57 8.55 -4.46
N HIS A 91 20.81 8.06 -4.33
CA HIS A 91 21.50 7.87 -3.05
C HIS A 91 20.69 7.00 -2.08
N LEU A 92 20.02 5.95 -2.58
CA LEU A 92 19.12 5.14 -1.74
C LEU A 92 19.86 4.39 -0.64
N LYS A 93 21.14 4.05 -0.85
CA LYS A 93 21.99 3.40 0.16
C LYS A 93 22.22 4.28 1.40
N GLU A 94 22.14 5.60 1.27
CA GLU A 94 22.31 6.54 2.39
C GLU A 94 21.05 6.63 3.28
N ARG A 95 19.99 5.89 2.94
CA ARG A 95 18.69 5.92 3.61
C ARG A 95 18.42 4.60 4.32
N PRO A 96 17.92 4.62 5.57
CA PRO A 96 17.49 3.39 6.23
C PRO A 96 16.25 2.86 5.52
N THR A 97 16.33 1.64 5.00
CA THR A 97 15.18 0.99 4.36
C THR A 97 14.36 0.27 5.42
N THR A 98 13.14 0.74 5.65
CA THR A 98 12.26 0.27 6.72
C THR A 98 11.38 -0.91 6.31
N SER A 99 11.11 -1.05 5.00
CA SER A 99 10.36 -2.18 4.47
C SER A 99 10.75 -2.51 3.04
N VAL A 100 10.66 -3.80 2.69
CA VAL A 100 10.75 -4.32 1.33
C VAL A 100 9.50 -5.15 1.08
N TYR A 101 8.74 -4.81 0.05
CA TYR A 101 7.49 -5.48 -0.29
C TYR A 101 7.56 -6.04 -1.70
N PHE A 102 7.60 -7.37 -1.80
CA PHE A 102 7.49 -8.09 -3.06
C PHE A 102 6.02 -8.34 -3.37
N GLY A 103 5.50 -7.75 -4.45
CA GLY A 103 4.10 -7.90 -4.84
C GLY A 103 3.86 -7.83 -6.34
N GLY A 104 2.61 -7.72 -6.75
CA GLY A 104 2.20 -7.48 -8.14
C GLY A 104 1.33 -8.60 -8.69
N GLY A 105 1.91 -9.44 -9.55
CA GLY A 105 1.37 -10.75 -9.91
C GLY A 105 1.62 -11.74 -8.78
N THR A 106 2.53 -12.69 -9.00
CA THR A 106 2.84 -13.74 -8.02
C THR A 106 4.35 -13.81 -7.78
N PRO A 107 4.91 -13.04 -6.82
CA PRO A 107 6.35 -13.07 -6.51
C PRO A 107 6.90 -14.46 -6.15
N THR A 108 6.09 -15.30 -5.51
CA THR A 108 6.44 -16.68 -5.15
C THR A 108 6.65 -17.60 -6.36
N LEU A 109 6.28 -17.20 -7.58
CA LEU A 109 6.66 -17.88 -8.83
C LEU A 109 8.13 -17.74 -9.18
N LEU A 110 8.81 -16.70 -8.70
CA LEU A 110 10.24 -16.52 -8.94
C LEU A 110 10.98 -17.75 -8.39
N SER A 111 11.97 -18.27 -9.14
CA SER A 111 12.77 -19.40 -8.67
C SER A 111 13.51 -19.06 -7.37
N ARG A 112 13.94 -20.07 -6.59
CA ARG A 112 14.77 -19.82 -5.38
C ARG A 112 16.01 -19.01 -5.74
N GLN A 113 16.70 -19.39 -6.82
CA GLN A 113 17.87 -18.67 -7.31
C GLN A 113 17.56 -17.19 -7.63
N ASN A 114 16.42 -16.89 -8.25
CA ASN A 114 16.03 -15.51 -8.54
C ASN A 114 15.71 -14.71 -7.29
N LEU A 115 15.05 -15.32 -6.30
CA LEU A 115 14.80 -14.69 -5.01
C LEU A 115 16.11 -14.38 -4.27
N SER A 116 17.06 -15.32 -4.27
CA SER A 116 18.40 -15.08 -3.70
C SER A 116 19.10 -13.91 -4.38
N ARG A 117 19.14 -13.89 -5.72
CA ARG A 117 19.77 -12.80 -6.49
C ARG A 117 19.15 -11.44 -6.22
N LEU A 118 17.82 -11.36 -6.09
CA LEU A 118 17.13 -10.10 -5.77
C LEU A 118 17.48 -9.64 -4.36
N MET A 119 17.43 -10.53 -3.37
CA MET A 119 17.78 -10.18 -1.99
C MET A 119 19.25 -9.76 -1.86
N GLU A 120 20.18 -10.47 -2.51
CA GLU A 120 21.59 -10.10 -2.58
C GLU A 120 21.78 -8.69 -3.16
N SER A 121 21.12 -8.40 -4.29
CA SER A 121 21.19 -7.09 -4.93
C SER A 121 20.59 -5.97 -4.06
N LEU A 122 19.50 -6.23 -3.34
CA LEU A 122 18.93 -5.28 -2.38
C LEU A 122 19.89 -5.03 -1.21
N HIS A 123 20.52 -6.06 -0.64
CA HIS A 123 21.52 -5.90 0.42
C HIS A 123 22.78 -5.17 -0.06
N GLU A 124 23.20 -5.36 -1.31
CA GLU A 124 24.36 -4.67 -1.87
C GLU A 124 24.11 -3.16 -2.03
N HIS A 125 22.91 -2.78 -2.46
CA HIS A 125 22.60 -1.43 -2.89
C HIS A 125 21.72 -0.63 -1.94
N LEU A 126 21.18 -1.23 -0.88
CA LEU A 126 20.35 -0.55 0.11
C LEU A 126 20.84 -0.83 1.53
N THR A 127 20.42 0.00 2.48
CA THR A 127 20.71 -0.21 3.90
C THR A 127 19.55 -0.93 4.57
N LEU A 128 19.71 -2.24 4.77
CA LEU A 128 18.72 -3.16 5.34
C LEU A 128 19.22 -3.68 6.70
N GLU A 129 18.87 -3.00 7.79
CA GLU A 129 19.25 -3.40 9.15
C GLU A 129 18.18 -4.27 9.81
N ASP A 130 16.97 -3.73 10.01
CA ASP A 130 15.77 -4.46 10.49
C ASP A 130 14.55 -4.12 9.61
N PRO A 131 14.56 -4.48 8.31
CA PRO A 131 13.41 -4.23 7.44
C PRO A 131 12.26 -5.20 7.73
N GLU A 132 11.02 -4.73 7.60
CA GLU A 132 9.91 -5.64 7.32
C GLU A 132 10.02 -6.12 5.87
N ILE A 133 10.27 -7.43 5.67
CA ILE A 133 10.36 -8.04 4.35
C ILE A 133 9.10 -8.87 4.12
N THR A 134 8.25 -8.34 3.23
CA THR A 134 6.98 -8.95 2.86
C THR A 134 7.06 -9.60 1.49
N ILE A 135 6.50 -10.80 1.34
CA ILE A 135 6.26 -11.39 0.03
C ILE A 135 4.80 -11.82 -0.15
N GLU A 136 4.22 -11.46 -1.28
CA GLU A 136 2.92 -11.97 -1.72
C GLU A 136 3.05 -13.36 -2.37
N GLY A 137 2.05 -14.19 -2.16
CA GLY A 137 1.92 -15.46 -2.87
C GLY A 137 0.50 -15.94 -3.02
N GLU A 138 0.35 -16.95 -3.88
CA GLU A 138 -0.90 -17.68 -4.08
C GLU A 138 -0.75 -19.13 -3.61
N PRO A 139 -1.84 -19.82 -3.23
CA PRO A 139 -1.79 -21.12 -2.57
C PRO A 139 -0.94 -22.18 -3.27
N VAL A 140 -0.96 -22.22 -4.60
CA VAL A 140 -0.28 -23.28 -5.38
C VAL A 140 1.22 -23.06 -5.56
N THR A 141 1.74 -21.88 -5.23
CA THR A 141 3.15 -21.51 -5.45
C THR A 141 4.03 -21.67 -4.22
N LEU A 142 3.42 -21.70 -3.02
CA LEU A 142 4.14 -21.87 -1.77
C LEU A 142 4.24 -23.36 -1.42
N ILE A 143 5.36 -23.97 -1.78
CA ILE A 143 5.74 -25.35 -1.38
C ILE A 143 6.77 -25.32 -0.25
N GLN A 144 7.00 -26.45 0.44
CA GLN A 144 7.94 -26.54 1.57
C GLN A 144 9.33 -25.93 1.24
N SER A 145 9.96 -26.41 0.17
CA SER A 145 11.29 -25.89 -0.23
C SER A 145 11.30 -24.40 -0.57
N LYS A 146 10.15 -23.80 -0.91
CA LYS A 146 10.02 -22.36 -1.11
C LYS A 146 9.92 -21.65 0.24
N ALA A 147 9.08 -22.14 1.14
CA ALA A 147 8.91 -21.60 2.49
C ALA A 147 10.24 -21.57 3.26
N ASP A 148 10.99 -22.69 3.26
CA ASP A 148 12.31 -22.78 3.91
C ASP A 148 13.29 -21.75 3.33
N HIS A 149 13.24 -21.55 2.01
CA HIS A 149 14.11 -20.60 1.35
C HIS A 149 13.74 -19.14 1.66
N LEU A 150 12.45 -18.81 1.73
CA LEU A 150 12.00 -17.47 2.12
C LEU A 150 12.42 -17.15 3.56
N GLN A 151 12.31 -18.12 4.48
CA GLN A 151 12.82 -17.99 5.84
C GLN A 151 14.33 -17.71 5.86
N ALA A 152 15.11 -18.47 5.09
CA ALA A 152 16.57 -18.27 4.98
C ALA A 152 16.96 -16.90 4.40
N LEU A 153 16.09 -16.30 3.58
CA LEU A 153 16.27 -14.95 3.03
C LEU A 153 15.81 -13.83 3.99
N GLY A 154 15.36 -14.16 5.19
CA GLY A 154 14.90 -13.18 6.18
C GLY A 154 13.50 -12.63 5.93
N VAL A 155 12.68 -13.29 5.11
CA VAL A 155 11.27 -12.91 4.93
C VAL A 155 10.55 -13.10 6.26
N ASN A 156 9.99 -12.01 6.79
CA ASN A 156 9.32 -11.99 8.09
C ASN A 156 7.81 -11.67 8.00
N ARG A 157 7.29 -11.46 6.79
CA ARG A 157 5.85 -11.39 6.51
C ARG A 157 5.48 -12.08 5.19
N ILE A 158 4.42 -12.88 5.20
CA ILE A 158 3.87 -13.55 3.99
C ILE A 158 2.40 -13.17 3.85
N SER A 159 2.01 -12.65 2.69
CA SER A 159 0.61 -12.37 2.33
C SER A 159 0.12 -13.40 1.33
N LEU A 160 -0.95 -14.12 1.65
CA LEU A 160 -1.52 -15.13 0.77
C LEU A 160 -2.83 -14.64 0.16
N GLY A 161 -2.85 -14.48 -1.15
CA GLY A 161 -4.04 -14.18 -1.93
C GLY A 161 -4.97 -15.38 -2.04
N ILE A 162 -5.87 -15.56 -1.08
CA ILE A 162 -6.85 -16.67 -1.03
C ILE A 162 -8.15 -16.27 -1.70
N GLN A 163 -8.60 -15.02 -1.50
CA GLN A 163 -9.79 -14.40 -2.08
C GLN A 163 -11.11 -14.96 -1.56
N SER A 164 -11.31 -16.27 -1.64
CA SER A 164 -12.46 -16.99 -1.09
C SER A 164 -12.04 -18.40 -0.68
N PHE A 165 -12.68 -18.97 0.33
CA PHE A 165 -12.52 -20.41 0.65
C PHE A 165 -13.60 -21.26 -0.03
N CYS A 166 -14.54 -20.66 -0.75
CA CYS A 166 -15.53 -21.38 -1.53
C CYS A 166 -14.97 -21.70 -2.92
N ASP A 167 -14.66 -22.97 -3.17
CA ASP A 167 -14.10 -23.44 -4.45
C ASP A 167 -14.96 -23.04 -5.65
N ASP A 168 -16.30 -23.03 -5.50
CA ASP A 168 -17.23 -22.66 -6.56
C ASP A 168 -17.12 -21.18 -6.93
N ILE A 169 -16.94 -20.30 -5.94
CA ILE A 169 -16.70 -18.87 -6.15
C ILE A 169 -15.33 -18.67 -6.79
N LEU A 170 -14.28 -19.33 -6.27
CA LEU A 170 -12.93 -19.23 -6.83
C LEU A 170 -12.87 -19.64 -8.30
N ARG A 171 -13.51 -20.77 -8.68
CA ARG A 171 -13.52 -21.23 -10.07
C ARG A 171 -14.14 -20.20 -11.02
N ARG A 172 -15.18 -19.47 -10.59
CA ARG A 172 -15.80 -18.38 -11.39
C ARG A 172 -14.86 -17.22 -11.65
N THR A 173 -13.85 -17.02 -10.80
CA THR A 173 -12.83 -15.99 -11.00
C THR A 173 -11.75 -16.38 -12.02
N GLY A 174 -11.78 -17.61 -12.55
CA GLY A 174 -10.72 -18.17 -13.39
C GLY A 174 -9.51 -18.68 -12.60
N ARG A 175 -9.68 -18.91 -11.29
CA ARG A 175 -8.68 -19.51 -10.42
C ARG A 175 -8.86 -21.04 -10.36
N HIS A 176 -7.77 -21.72 -10.05
CA HIS A 176 -7.69 -23.20 -10.02
C HIS A 176 -7.19 -23.74 -8.68
N ASP A 177 -6.84 -22.87 -7.73
CA ASP A 177 -6.62 -23.25 -6.35
C ASP A 177 -7.95 -23.61 -5.66
N THR A 178 -7.82 -24.32 -4.54
CA THR A 178 -8.95 -24.82 -3.74
C THR A 178 -8.70 -24.50 -2.27
N GLU A 179 -9.72 -24.65 -1.44
CA GLU A 179 -9.62 -24.56 0.01
C GLU A 179 -8.47 -25.42 0.56
N GLN A 180 -8.33 -26.65 0.07
CA GLN A 180 -7.25 -27.54 0.50
C GLN A 180 -5.86 -26.95 0.20
N HIS A 181 -5.68 -26.35 -0.98
CA HIS A 181 -4.44 -25.66 -1.31
C HIS A 181 -4.22 -24.46 -0.38
N ALA A 182 -5.27 -23.69 -0.08
CA ALA A 182 -5.20 -22.53 0.81
C ALA A 182 -4.71 -22.93 2.21
N PHE A 183 -5.34 -23.91 2.87
CA PHE A 183 -4.92 -24.38 4.19
C PHE A 183 -3.51 -24.94 4.20
N LYS A 184 -3.11 -25.67 3.15
CA LYS A 184 -1.74 -26.17 3.02
C LYS A 184 -0.73 -25.02 2.93
N ALA A 185 -0.99 -24.01 2.10
CA ALA A 185 -0.11 -22.86 1.96
C ALA A 185 -0.02 -22.03 3.25
N ILE A 186 -1.14 -21.84 3.95
CA ILE A 186 -1.18 -21.15 5.25
C ILE A 186 -0.33 -21.89 6.29
N ALA A 187 -0.45 -23.23 6.36
CA ALA A 187 0.36 -24.03 7.27
C ALA A 187 1.87 -23.91 6.97
N LEU A 188 2.25 -23.95 5.70
CA LEU A 188 3.64 -23.75 5.26
C LEU A 188 4.14 -22.34 5.60
N ALA A 189 3.33 -21.31 5.38
CA ALA A 189 3.67 -19.94 5.72
C ALA A 189 3.87 -19.77 7.24
N LYS A 190 2.97 -20.31 8.07
CA LYS A 190 3.09 -20.27 9.54
C LYS A 190 4.37 -20.97 10.02
N ALA A 191 4.74 -22.09 9.39
CA ALA A 191 5.95 -22.84 9.75
C ALA A 191 7.27 -22.07 9.52
N THR A 192 7.27 -21.00 8.71
CA THR A 192 8.45 -20.12 8.55
C THR A 192 8.71 -19.23 9.77
N GLY A 193 7.74 -19.08 10.67
CA GLY A 193 7.79 -18.09 11.76
C GLY A 193 7.47 -16.66 11.32
N ALA A 194 7.19 -16.42 10.04
CA ALA A 194 6.76 -15.12 9.54
C ALA A 194 5.34 -14.75 10.02
N THR A 195 5.05 -13.45 10.06
CA THR A 195 3.68 -12.96 10.18
C THR A 195 2.90 -13.33 8.92
N VAL A 196 1.80 -14.05 9.09
CA VAL A 196 0.96 -14.51 7.97
C VAL A 196 -0.30 -13.66 7.85
N ASN A 197 -0.54 -13.12 6.66
CA ASN A 197 -1.77 -12.47 6.25
C ASN A 197 -2.53 -13.30 5.22
N VAL A 198 -3.85 -13.34 5.32
CA VAL A 198 -4.73 -13.88 4.28
C VAL A 198 -5.54 -12.73 3.68
N ASP A 199 -5.42 -12.57 2.36
CA ASP A 199 -6.21 -11.63 1.58
C ASP A 199 -7.48 -12.33 1.07
N LEU A 200 -8.63 -11.73 1.35
CA LEU A 200 -9.98 -12.10 0.91
C LEU A 200 -10.55 -11.01 0.02
N MET A 201 -11.52 -11.37 -0.82
CA MET A 201 -12.24 -10.42 -1.66
C MET A 201 -13.75 -10.60 -1.49
N SER A 202 -14.44 -9.55 -1.05
CA SER A 202 -15.91 -9.48 -1.05
C SER A 202 -16.43 -9.01 -2.41
N GLY A 203 -17.66 -9.38 -2.76
CA GLY A 203 -18.31 -8.98 -4.00
C GLY A 203 -17.88 -9.76 -5.24
N LEU A 204 -17.37 -10.99 -5.08
CA LEU A 204 -16.96 -11.81 -6.22
C LEU A 204 -18.15 -12.35 -7.04
N ALA A 205 -17.89 -12.75 -8.29
CA ALA A 205 -18.90 -13.29 -9.20
C ALA A 205 -19.61 -14.52 -8.60
N GLY A 206 -20.93 -14.42 -8.45
CA GLY A 206 -21.77 -15.48 -7.89
C GLY A 206 -21.73 -15.60 -6.36
N GLU A 207 -21.06 -14.67 -5.68
CA GLU A 207 -21.01 -14.67 -4.22
C GLU A 207 -22.37 -14.33 -3.60
N THR A 208 -22.75 -15.12 -2.61
CA THR A 208 -23.95 -14.94 -1.79
C THR A 208 -23.57 -14.80 -0.32
N GLU A 209 -24.53 -14.39 0.53
CA GLU A 209 -24.34 -14.32 1.98
C GLU A 209 -23.87 -15.66 2.57
N GLN A 210 -24.37 -16.79 2.05
CA GLN A 210 -23.96 -18.13 2.52
C GLN A 210 -22.52 -18.46 2.14
N THR A 211 -22.12 -18.20 0.89
CA THR A 211 -20.73 -18.47 0.45
C THR A 211 -19.72 -17.53 1.11
N TRP A 212 -20.13 -16.28 1.40
CA TRP A 212 -19.32 -15.33 2.13
C TRP A 212 -19.17 -15.71 3.61
N ALA A 213 -20.27 -16.06 4.28
CA ALA A 213 -20.24 -16.54 5.66
C ALA A 213 -19.34 -17.78 5.81
N TYR A 214 -19.43 -18.72 4.86
CA TYR A 214 -18.50 -19.85 4.79
C TYR A 214 -17.05 -19.36 4.68
N THR A 215 -16.74 -18.47 3.75
CA THR A 215 -15.40 -17.92 3.57
C THR A 215 -14.84 -17.30 4.86
N ILE A 216 -15.65 -16.52 5.58
CA ILE A 216 -15.26 -15.89 6.85
C ILE A 216 -15.01 -16.93 7.95
N GLU A 217 -15.89 -17.94 8.08
CA GLU A 217 -15.69 -19.04 9.03
C GLU A 217 -14.36 -19.76 8.78
N ARG A 218 -14.06 -20.09 7.52
CA ARG A 218 -12.81 -20.77 7.15
C ARG A 218 -11.57 -19.90 7.35
N ALA A 219 -11.65 -18.61 7.06
CA ALA A 219 -10.57 -17.66 7.30
C ALA A 219 -10.24 -17.52 8.80
N LEU A 220 -11.26 -17.53 9.66
CA LEU A 220 -11.08 -17.54 11.11
C LEU A 220 -10.45 -18.85 11.59
N ALA A 221 -10.92 -19.99 11.06
CA ALA A 221 -10.36 -21.32 11.37
C ALA A 221 -8.89 -21.47 10.95
N ALA A 222 -8.43 -20.71 9.96
CA ALA A 222 -7.02 -20.69 9.55
C ALA A 222 -6.07 -20.10 10.61
N ASP A 223 -6.61 -19.36 11.58
CA ASP A 223 -5.88 -18.90 12.77
C ASP A 223 -4.59 -18.13 12.41
N VAL A 224 -4.71 -17.14 11.52
CA VAL A 224 -3.58 -16.33 11.03
C VAL A 224 -3.39 -15.06 11.86
N HIS A 225 -2.31 -14.32 11.60
CA HIS A 225 -2.00 -13.08 12.33
C HIS A 225 -2.84 -11.90 11.84
N SER A 226 -3.14 -11.89 10.54
CA SER A 226 -3.80 -10.80 9.84
C SER A 226 -4.78 -11.31 8.79
N LEU A 227 -5.91 -10.65 8.67
CA LEU A 227 -6.93 -10.86 7.65
C LEU A 227 -7.17 -9.55 6.93
N THR A 228 -7.13 -9.56 5.61
CA THR A 228 -7.47 -8.41 4.78
C THR A 228 -8.68 -8.74 3.93
N VAL A 229 -9.66 -7.83 3.86
CA VAL A 229 -10.86 -7.95 3.01
C VAL A 229 -10.89 -6.80 2.03
N TYR A 230 -10.60 -7.10 0.77
CA TYR A 230 -10.75 -6.14 -0.32
C TYR A 230 -12.17 -6.18 -0.88
N LYS A 231 -12.75 -5.01 -1.17
CA LYS A 231 -13.94 -4.91 -2.00
C LYS A 231 -13.59 -5.19 -3.46
N THR A 232 -14.41 -5.99 -4.15
CA THR A 232 -14.29 -6.15 -5.60
C THR A 232 -14.62 -4.84 -6.31
N GLU A 233 -13.60 -4.23 -6.90
CA GLU A 233 -13.72 -2.99 -7.67
C GLU A 233 -13.71 -3.27 -9.17
N LEU A 234 -14.57 -2.59 -9.93
CA LEU A 234 -14.71 -2.79 -11.35
C LEU A 234 -13.79 -1.86 -12.15
N HIS A 235 -12.65 -2.39 -12.60
CA HIS A 235 -11.75 -1.66 -13.49
C HIS A 235 -11.97 -2.01 -14.96
N ALA A 236 -11.90 -1.01 -15.84
CA ALA A 236 -12.20 -1.16 -17.26
C ALA A 236 -11.31 -2.19 -18.02
N ASN A 237 -10.16 -2.55 -17.46
CA ASN A 237 -9.19 -3.49 -18.01
C ASN A 237 -9.32 -4.94 -17.45
N THR A 238 -10.43 -5.25 -16.80
CA THR A 238 -10.69 -6.56 -16.18
C THR A 238 -11.63 -7.43 -17.02
N GLY A 239 -11.58 -8.74 -16.81
CA GLY A 239 -12.51 -9.69 -17.42
C GLY A 239 -13.95 -9.42 -16.97
N TYR A 240 -14.14 -9.16 -15.66
CA TYR A 240 -15.45 -8.76 -15.12
C TYR A 240 -16.05 -7.56 -15.83
N SER A 241 -15.27 -6.50 -16.11
CA SER A 241 -15.78 -5.34 -16.84
C SER A 241 -16.20 -5.67 -18.27
N ALA A 242 -15.47 -6.56 -18.94
CA ALA A 242 -15.83 -7.02 -20.28
C ALA A 242 -17.13 -7.85 -20.27
N ASP A 243 -17.29 -8.74 -19.30
CA ASP A 243 -18.45 -9.64 -19.21
C ASP A 243 -19.72 -8.92 -18.77
N ILE A 244 -19.62 -7.97 -17.82
CA ILE A 244 -20.74 -7.10 -17.43
C ILE A 244 -21.23 -6.27 -18.62
N LYS A 245 -20.32 -5.67 -19.39
CA LYS A 245 -20.68 -4.89 -20.60
C LYS A 245 -21.43 -5.73 -21.66
N ARG A 246 -21.23 -7.04 -21.65
CA ARG A 246 -21.90 -8.00 -22.55
C ARG A 246 -23.13 -8.66 -21.92
N ASN A 247 -23.54 -8.24 -20.72
CA ASN A 247 -24.60 -8.86 -19.93
C ASN A 247 -24.37 -10.36 -19.64
N ALA A 248 -23.11 -10.79 -19.57
CA ALA A 248 -22.72 -12.18 -19.30
C ALA A 248 -22.43 -12.45 -17.83
N LEU A 249 -22.33 -11.41 -17.01
CA LEU A 249 -22.02 -11.47 -15.59
C LEU A 249 -22.79 -10.40 -14.82
N THR A 250 -23.27 -10.76 -13.63
CA THR A 250 -23.76 -9.82 -12.62
C THR A 250 -22.93 -10.01 -11.36
N LEU A 251 -22.47 -8.90 -10.77
CA LEU A 251 -21.79 -8.90 -9.48
C LEU A 251 -22.79 -8.54 -8.37
N PRO A 252 -22.49 -8.86 -7.11
CA PRO A 252 -23.26 -8.37 -5.97
C PRO A 252 -23.43 -6.85 -6.02
N THR A 253 -24.60 -6.40 -5.60
CA THR A 253 -24.96 -4.98 -5.46
C THR A 253 -24.16 -4.32 -4.33
N ASP A 254 -24.09 -2.99 -4.30
CA ASP A 254 -23.46 -2.26 -3.19
C ASP A 254 -24.11 -2.56 -1.83
N ASP A 255 -25.43 -2.79 -1.80
CA ASP A 255 -26.12 -3.18 -0.57
C ASP A 255 -25.75 -4.59 -0.10
N GLU A 256 -25.55 -5.53 -1.03
CA GLU A 256 -25.04 -6.88 -0.72
C GLU A 256 -23.59 -6.84 -0.22
N GLU A 257 -22.74 -6.08 -0.92
CA GLU A 257 -21.34 -5.91 -0.53
C GLU A 257 -21.22 -5.26 0.86
N LEU A 258 -22.04 -4.25 1.15
CA LEU A 258 -22.10 -3.63 2.48
C LEU A 258 -22.47 -4.65 3.56
N ARG A 259 -23.39 -5.59 3.29
CA ARG A 259 -23.71 -6.69 4.21
C ARG A 259 -22.53 -7.65 4.38
N PHE A 260 -21.79 -7.95 3.31
CA PHE A 260 -20.61 -8.82 3.38
C PHE A 260 -19.52 -8.22 4.27
N ILE A 261 -19.10 -6.98 4.03
CA ILE A 261 -18.06 -6.35 4.86
C ILE A 261 -18.52 -6.14 6.31
N THR A 262 -19.79 -5.82 6.52
CA THR A 262 -20.36 -5.71 7.88
C THR A 262 -20.31 -7.05 8.61
N HIS A 263 -20.70 -8.14 7.93
CA HIS A 263 -20.60 -9.49 8.48
C HIS A 263 -19.16 -9.86 8.83
N ALA A 264 -18.20 -9.60 7.95
CA ALA A 264 -16.78 -9.88 8.19
C ALA A 264 -16.27 -9.12 9.41
N LEU A 265 -16.54 -7.81 9.48
CA LEU A 265 -16.14 -6.96 10.60
C LEU A 265 -16.70 -7.48 11.94
N GLU A 266 -17.99 -7.86 11.99
CA GLU A 266 -18.61 -8.44 13.19
C GLU A 266 -17.95 -9.75 13.63
N GLN A 267 -17.68 -10.64 12.68
CA GLN A 267 -17.07 -11.93 12.99
C GLN A 267 -15.61 -11.76 13.43
N PHE A 268 -14.86 -10.89 12.77
CA PHE A 268 -13.47 -10.59 13.14
C PHE A 268 -13.38 -10.00 14.55
N GLU A 269 -14.20 -9.00 14.89
CA GLU A 269 -14.24 -8.41 16.22
C GLU A 269 -14.58 -9.47 17.29
N ARG A 270 -15.59 -10.31 17.04
CA ARG A 270 -15.98 -11.40 17.95
C ARG A 270 -14.87 -12.42 18.21
N HIS A 271 -13.98 -12.62 17.24
CA HIS A 271 -12.85 -13.54 17.34
C HIS A 271 -11.52 -12.83 17.68
N GLY A 272 -11.59 -11.58 18.16
CA GLY A 272 -10.45 -10.84 18.66
C GLY A 272 -9.52 -10.26 17.59
N TYR A 273 -9.98 -10.17 16.33
CA TYR A 273 -9.28 -9.40 15.30
C TYR A 273 -9.76 -7.95 15.34
N GLN A 274 -8.81 -7.03 15.47
CA GLN A 274 -9.07 -5.59 15.53
C GLN A 274 -8.61 -4.92 14.24
N PRO A 275 -9.34 -3.91 13.75
CA PRO A 275 -8.95 -3.20 12.54
C PRO A 275 -7.67 -2.40 12.81
N VAL A 276 -6.70 -2.48 11.89
CA VAL A 276 -5.47 -1.65 11.88
C VAL A 276 -5.46 -0.66 10.72
N ASN A 277 -6.25 -0.94 9.70
CA ASN A 277 -6.77 -0.03 8.70
C ASN A 277 -8.22 -0.47 8.39
N PHE A 278 -8.99 0.25 7.58
CA PHE A 278 -10.42 -0.11 7.42
C PHE A 278 -10.70 -1.40 6.63
N PHE A 279 -9.68 -2.06 6.08
CA PHE A 279 -9.81 -3.33 5.36
C PHE A 279 -8.88 -4.44 5.85
N THR A 280 -7.98 -4.17 6.79
CA THR A 280 -7.05 -5.15 7.39
C THR A 280 -7.25 -5.20 8.90
N PHE A 281 -7.36 -6.42 9.40
CA PHE A 281 -7.65 -6.76 10.78
C PHE A 281 -6.56 -7.68 11.31
N THR A 282 -6.09 -7.42 12.53
CA THR A 282 -5.01 -8.21 13.14
C THR A 282 -5.42 -8.71 14.51
N ARG A 283 -4.95 -9.90 14.87
CA ARG A 283 -5.29 -10.51 16.15
C ARG A 283 -4.78 -9.63 17.31
N GLY A 284 -5.70 -9.22 18.18
CA GLY A 284 -5.44 -8.34 19.32
C GLY A 284 -4.89 -6.96 18.96
N GLY A 285 -4.92 -6.55 17.68
CA GLY A 285 -4.31 -5.30 17.23
C GLY A 285 -2.78 -5.27 17.32
N ALA A 286 -2.14 -6.42 17.53
CA ALA A 286 -0.73 -6.51 17.93
C ALA A 286 0.26 -6.24 16.80
N TYR A 287 -0.12 -6.51 15.55
CA TYR A 287 0.75 -6.35 14.40
C TYR A 287 0.31 -5.16 13.55
N ARG A 288 1.24 -4.24 13.25
CA ARG A 288 1.01 -3.14 12.31
C ARG A 288 2.04 -3.26 11.19
N GLN A 289 1.56 -3.58 10.00
CA GLN A 289 2.41 -3.68 8.81
C GLN A 289 3.11 -2.34 8.55
N ARG A 290 4.44 -2.36 8.50
CA ARG A 290 5.26 -1.14 8.31
C ARG A 290 5.08 -0.55 6.91
N HIS A 291 5.04 -1.37 5.87
CA HIS A 291 5.07 -0.88 4.47
C HIS A 291 3.87 0.00 4.09
N ILE A 292 2.65 -0.50 4.26
CA ILE A 292 1.42 0.23 3.85
C ILE A 292 1.21 1.47 4.73
N SER A 293 1.33 1.32 6.06
CA SER A 293 1.06 2.42 6.99
C SER A 293 2.01 3.59 6.80
N SER A 294 3.31 3.34 6.71
CA SER A 294 4.29 4.42 6.50
C SER A 294 4.14 5.09 5.14
N ARG A 295 3.85 4.33 4.07
CA ARG A 295 3.60 4.86 2.72
C ARG A 295 2.40 5.81 2.69
N TRP A 296 1.31 5.45 3.36
CA TRP A 296 0.12 6.31 3.44
C TRP A 296 0.37 7.58 4.26
N LEU A 297 1.19 7.49 5.32
CA LEU A 297 1.68 8.64 6.09
C LEU A 297 2.76 9.46 5.37
N GLY A 298 3.04 9.18 4.10
CA GLY A 298 3.91 10.01 3.26
C GLY A 298 5.40 9.64 3.33
N THR A 299 5.76 8.50 3.93
CA THR A 299 7.13 7.99 3.83
C THR A 299 7.44 7.66 2.38
N ASP A 300 8.58 8.14 1.90
CA ASP A 300 9.09 7.86 0.57
C ASP A 300 9.09 6.36 0.27
N THR A 301 8.68 6.02 -0.94
CA THR A 301 8.58 4.63 -1.39
C THR A 301 9.11 4.55 -2.81
N TYR A 302 10.18 3.79 -3.05
CA TYR A 302 10.63 3.53 -4.41
C TYR A 302 10.10 2.18 -4.91
N GLY A 303 9.50 2.18 -6.10
CA GLY A 303 8.99 0.97 -6.75
C GLY A 303 9.91 0.52 -7.87
N PHE A 304 10.44 -0.71 -7.77
CA PHE A 304 11.23 -1.38 -8.80
C PHE A 304 10.35 -2.29 -9.65
N GLY A 305 10.69 -2.43 -10.93
CA GLY A 305 10.02 -3.33 -11.85
C GLY A 305 9.06 -2.64 -12.82
N VAL A 306 8.73 -3.34 -13.90
CA VAL A 306 7.71 -2.91 -14.86
C VAL A 306 6.42 -2.49 -14.17
N SER A 307 5.83 -1.38 -14.61
CA SER A 307 4.60 -0.77 -14.08
C SER A 307 4.63 -0.28 -12.63
N ALA A 308 5.74 -0.48 -11.89
CA ALA A 308 5.85 -0.09 -10.50
C ALA A 308 5.66 1.43 -10.31
N PHE A 309 5.04 1.79 -9.20
CA PHE A 309 4.83 3.18 -8.78
C PHE A 309 5.63 3.46 -7.52
N GLY A 310 6.04 4.71 -7.37
CA GLY A 310 6.71 5.19 -6.17
C GLY A 310 6.53 6.68 -5.97
N SER A 311 7.03 7.17 -4.84
CA SER A 311 7.15 8.60 -4.56
C SER A 311 8.43 8.88 -3.78
N LEU A 312 9.20 9.88 -4.22
CA LEU A 312 10.36 10.42 -3.51
C LEU A 312 10.16 11.93 -3.29
N GLY A 313 10.04 12.34 -2.03
CA GLY A 313 9.62 13.67 -1.65
C GLY A 313 8.28 14.04 -2.30
N ALA A 314 8.22 15.19 -2.95
CA ALA A 314 7.03 15.67 -3.65
C ALA A 314 6.83 15.07 -5.05
N HIS A 315 7.61 14.06 -5.48
CA HIS A 315 7.49 13.51 -6.84
C HIS A 315 6.91 12.10 -6.78
N ALA A 316 5.71 11.94 -7.33
CA ALA A 316 5.19 10.63 -7.71
C ALA A 316 5.78 10.22 -9.06
N MET A 317 6.06 8.93 -9.22
CA MET A 317 6.68 8.40 -10.43
C MET A 317 6.18 6.99 -10.74
N GLN A 318 6.26 6.62 -12.00
CA GLN A 318 5.89 5.30 -12.48
C GLN A 318 6.86 4.81 -13.56
N ASN A 319 7.29 3.57 -13.42
CA ASN A 319 7.98 2.84 -14.47
C ASN A 319 7.06 2.54 -15.67
N THR A 320 7.66 2.35 -16.84
CA THR A 320 6.93 1.92 -18.04
C THR A 320 6.13 0.65 -17.77
N SER A 321 4.92 0.56 -18.31
CA SER A 321 4.02 -0.59 -18.16
C SER A 321 4.25 -1.68 -19.22
N GLU A 322 5.20 -1.46 -20.13
CA GLU A 322 5.54 -2.37 -21.22
C GLU A 322 6.81 -3.14 -20.90
N LEU A 323 6.69 -4.47 -20.73
CA LEU A 323 7.82 -5.32 -20.36
C LEU A 323 8.99 -5.26 -21.36
N PRO A 324 8.79 -5.33 -22.70
CA PRO A 324 9.90 -5.22 -23.65
C PRO A 324 10.66 -3.90 -23.52
N ARG A 325 9.92 -2.79 -23.39
CA ARG A 325 10.50 -1.45 -23.19
C ARG A 325 11.26 -1.36 -21.88
N TYR A 326 10.71 -1.90 -20.79
CA TYR A 326 11.37 -1.95 -19.48
C TYR A 326 12.73 -2.65 -19.57
N LEU A 327 12.79 -3.81 -20.23
CA LEU A 327 14.03 -4.57 -20.42
C LEU A 327 15.06 -3.80 -21.25
N GLN A 328 14.63 -3.24 -22.40
CA GLN A 328 15.49 -2.49 -23.31
C GLN A 328 16.07 -1.23 -22.66
N THR A 329 15.26 -0.46 -21.93
CA THR A 329 15.72 0.76 -21.25
C THR A 329 16.80 0.45 -20.21
N LEU A 330 16.64 -0.63 -19.45
CA LEU A 330 17.62 -1.04 -18.44
C LEU A 330 18.88 -1.66 -19.04
N GLU A 331 18.78 -2.29 -20.22
CA GLU A 331 19.95 -2.74 -20.97
C GLU A 331 20.78 -1.55 -21.48
N ALA A 332 20.13 -0.45 -21.86
CA ALA A 332 20.79 0.81 -22.23
C ALA A 332 21.37 1.58 -21.03
N GLY A 333 21.20 1.11 -19.79
CA GLY A 333 21.66 1.80 -18.58
C GLY A 333 20.83 3.03 -18.19
N GLU A 334 19.60 3.13 -18.71
CA GLU A 334 18.68 4.23 -18.45
C GLU A 334 17.62 3.87 -17.40
N LEU A 335 17.02 4.89 -16.78
CA LEU A 335 15.92 4.68 -15.83
C LEU A 335 14.61 4.38 -16.58
N PRO A 336 13.85 3.34 -16.20
CA PRO A 336 12.61 2.95 -16.89
C PRO A 336 11.41 3.84 -16.53
N LEU A 337 11.63 5.06 -16.04
CA LEU A 337 10.59 6.01 -15.62
C LEU A 337 9.83 6.53 -16.85
N ALA A 338 8.52 6.31 -16.89
CA ALA A 338 7.66 6.71 -18.00
C ALA A 338 6.78 7.92 -17.69
N ARG A 339 6.32 8.04 -16.44
CA ARG A 339 5.45 9.14 -15.99
C ARG A 339 5.85 9.63 -14.61
N GLY A 340 5.61 10.91 -14.35
CA GLY A 340 5.79 11.50 -13.03
C GLY A 340 4.90 12.71 -12.82
N HIS A 341 4.66 13.06 -11.56
CA HIS A 341 3.89 14.22 -11.15
C HIS A 341 4.55 14.84 -9.91
N ARG A 342 4.77 16.16 -9.94
CA ARG A 342 5.25 16.90 -8.77
C ARG A 342 4.04 17.43 -8.00
N LEU A 343 3.79 16.83 -6.84
CA LEU A 343 2.74 17.27 -5.94
C LEU A 343 3.05 18.65 -5.37
N SER A 344 2.07 19.54 -5.42
CA SER A 344 2.02 20.77 -4.64
C SER A 344 1.88 20.47 -3.14
N ALA A 345 2.15 21.46 -2.29
CA ALA A 345 1.92 21.34 -0.85
C ALA A 345 0.45 20.95 -0.55
N ARG A 346 -0.50 21.50 -1.32
CA ARG A 346 -1.93 21.18 -1.21
C ARG A 346 -2.24 19.74 -1.55
N GLU A 347 -1.66 19.21 -2.63
CA GLU A 347 -1.83 17.79 -3.00
C GLU A 347 -1.15 16.85 -1.99
N LEU A 348 -0.03 17.25 -1.37
CA LEU A 348 0.59 16.48 -0.28
C LEU A 348 -0.32 16.40 0.95
N MET A 349 -0.90 17.53 1.36
CA MET A 349 -1.91 17.59 2.44
C MET A 349 -3.13 16.72 2.11
N ALA A 350 -3.70 16.88 0.91
CA ALA A 350 -4.86 16.11 0.47
C ALA A 350 -4.55 14.60 0.42
N ARG A 351 -3.39 14.21 -0.12
CA ARG A 351 -2.93 12.82 -0.14
C ARG A 351 -2.84 12.22 1.26
N GLU A 352 -2.27 12.95 2.22
CA GLU A 352 -2.17 12.48 3.61
C GLU A 352 -3.56 12.38 4.26
N ALA A 353 -4.48 13.30 3.99
CA ALA A 353 -5.85 13.18 4.47
C ALA A 353 -6.58 11.95 3.90
N VAL A 354 -6.51 11.72 2.57
CA VAL A 354 -7.16 10.56 1.94
C VAL A 354 -6.55 9.25 2.41
N LEU A 355 -5.23 9.12 2.33
CA LEU A 355 -4.55 7.85 2.60
C LEU A 355 -4.36 7.60 4.10
N GLY A 356 -4.10 8.65 4.87
CA GLY A 356 -3.94 8.58 6.32
C GLY A 356 -5.23 8.15 7.02
N MET A 357 -6.40 8.64 6.57
CA MET A 357 -7.68 8.18 7.13
C MET A 357 -7.93 6.68 6.93
N LYS A 358 -7.27 6.04 5.95
CA LYS A 358 -7.35 4.58 5.80
C LYS A 358 -6.83 3.85 7.05
N LEU A 359 -5.92 4.46 7.83
CA LEU A 359 -5.37 3.95 9.09
C LEU A 359 -6.31 4.11 10.30
N ILE A 360 -7.60 4.34 10.07
CA ILE A 360 -8.67 4.48 11.08
C ILE A 360 -8.59 5.80 11.83
N HIS A 361 -7.40 6.33 12.09
CA HIS A 361 -7.23 7.62 12.75
C HIS A 361 -6.18 8.46 12.05
N LEU A 362 -6.37 9.78 12.13
CA LEU A 362 -5.42 10.78 11.69
C LEU A 362 -4.98 11.62 12.89
N ASP A 363 -3.67 11.64 13.14
CA ASP A 363 -3.04 12.51 14.13
C ASP A 363 -2.95 13.93 13.55
N LEU A 364 -3.80 14.82 14.06
CA LEU A 364 -3.90 16.20 13.60
C LEU A 364 -2.68 17.03 14.03
N ALA A 365 -2.02 16.67 15.14
CA ALA A 365 -0.81 17.36 15.58
C ALA A 365 0.36 17.02 14.65
N ALA A 366 0.51 15.74 14.30
CA ALA A 366 1.52 15.30 13.36
C ALA A 366 1.27 15.85 11.95
N PHE A 367 0.00 15.91 11.52
CA PHE A 367 -0.39 16.58 10.28
C PHE A 367 0.00 18.06 10.28
N GLN A 368 -0.32 18.78 11.37
CA GLN A 368 0.03 20.20 11.52
C GLN A 368 1.55 20.42 11.57
N GLN A 369 2.31 19.54 12.21
CA GLN A 369 3.78 19.63 12.22
C GLN A 369 4.35 19.46 10.81
N ARG A 370 3.85 18.48 10.03
CA ARG A 370 4.33 18.20 8.67
C ARG A 370 4.00 19.30 7.67
N HIS A 371 2.78 19.83 7.74
CA HIS A 371 2.26 20.74 6.71
C HIS A 371 2.13 22.19 7.16
N GLY A 372 2.31 22.47 8.45
CA GLY A 372 2.07 23.79 9.05
C GLY A 372 0.60 24.17 9.16
N PHE A 373 -0.32 23.21 8.98
CA PHE A 373 -1.75 23.47 8.78
C PHE A 373 -2.64 22.76 9.79
N ASP A 374 -3.51 23.50 10.47
CA ASP A 374 -4.49 22.94 11.40
C ASP A 374 -5.74 22.47 10.62
N LEU A 375 -5.75 21.17 10.29
CA LEU A 375 -6.80 20.56 9.48
C LEU A 375 -8.18 20.65 10.13
N ALA A 376 -8.29 20.40 11.44
CA ALA A 376 -9.57 20.39 12.13
C ALA A 376 -10.18 21.79 12.20
N ARG A 377 -9.35 22.82 12.43
CA ARG A 377 -9.82 24.21 12.42
C ARG A 377 -10.27 24.65 11.04
N TRP A 378 -9.51 24.31 10.00
CA TRP A 378 -9.82 24.80 8.67
C TRP A 378 -11.00 24.07 8.03
N CYS A 379 -11.03 22.75 8.18
CA CYS A 379 -12.11 21.91 7.69
C CYS A 379 -13.20 21.70 8.74
N ALA A 380 -13.34 22.61 9.70
CA ALA A 380 -14.32 22.51 10.80
C ALA A 380 -15.74 22.16 10.31
N PRO A 381 -16.32 22.83 9.28
CA PRO A 381 -17.65 22.47 8.80
C PRO A 381 -17.75 21.02 8.29
N VAL A 382 -16.70 20.52 7.64
CA VAL A 382 -16.64 19.15 7.12
C VAL A 382 -16.46 18.15 8.25
N VAL A 383 -15.59 18.45 9.22
CA VAL A 383 -15.36 17.60 10.40
C VAL A 383 -16.64 17.49 11.24
N GLU A 384 -17.31 18.61 11.52
CA GLU A 384 -18.58 18.66 12.26
C GLU A 384 -19.69 17.88 11.52
N GLU A 385 -19.78 18.00 10.20
CA GLU A 385 -20.73 17.22 9.40
C GLU A 385 -20.45 15.71 9.49
N LEU A 386 -19.18 15.31 9.35
CA LEU A 386 -18.78 13.91 9.42
C LEU A 386 -19.03 13.32 10.82
N GLU A 387 -18.77 14.09 11.87
CA GLU A 387 -19.02 13.69 13.27
C GLU A 387 -20.53 13.60 13.56
N LYS A 388 -21.32 14.60 13.17
CA LYS A 388 -22.78 14.60 13.30
C LYS A 388 -23.43 13.41 12.60
N ASN A 389 -22.90 13.01 11.44
CA ASN A 389 -23.38 11.84 10.70
C ASN A 389 -22.80 10.50 11.21
N GLY A 390 -21.98 10.55 12.26
CA GLY A 390 -21.43 9.39 12.94
C GLY A 390 -20.33 8.67 12.15
N PHE A 391 -19.65 9.33 11.21
CA PHE A 391 -18.52 8.74 10.48
C PHE A 391 -17.21 8.83 11.25
N VAL A 392 -17.02 9.91 12.00
CA VAL A 392 -15.80 10.17 12.76
C VAL A 392 -16.13 10.60 14.18
N THR A 393 -15.12 10.53 15.05
CA THR A 393 -15.10 11.19 16.36
C THR A 393 -13.84 12.04 16.44
N LEU A 394 -13.96 13.25 16.98
CA LEU A 394 -12.82 14.11 17.26
C LEU A 394 -12.52 14.06 18.76
N GLN A 395 -11.35 13.53 19.12
CA GLN A 395 -10.89 13.50 20.51
C GLN A 395 -9.52 14.18 20.60
N GLU A 396 -9.44 15.28 21.35
CA GLU A 396 -8.24 16.10 21.51
C GLU A 396 -7.61 16.52 20.18
N ARG A 397 -6.64 15.74 19.68
CA ARG A 397 -5.88 15.97 18.44
C ARG A 397 -5.92 14.76 17.49
N THR A 398 -6.89 13.88 17.66
CA THR A 398 -7.05 12.68 16.83
C THR A 398 -8.45 12.63 16.23
N LEU A 399 -8.51 12.53 14.91
CA LEU A 399 -9.74 12.28 14.17
C LEU A 399 -9.83 10.79 13.85
N SER A 400 -10.80 10.08 14.45
CA SER A 400 -10.92 8.62 14.36
C SER A 400 -12.21 8.21 13.65
N LEU A 401 -12.13 7.26 12.72
CA LEU A 401 -13.29 6.60 12.12
C LEU A 401 -14.08 5.84 13.19
N THR A 402 -15.40 6.00 13.18
CA THR A 402 -16.30 5.12 13.94
C THR A 402 -16.47 3.79 13.20
N ARG A 403 -17.25 2.87 13.77
CA ARG A 403 -17.67 1.64 13.07
C ARG A 403 -18.36 1.93 11.73
N LYS A 404 -19.20 2.97 11.66
CA LYS A 404 -19.79 3.43 10.39
C LYS A 404 -18.72 4.07 9.50
N GLY A 405 -17.78 4.82 10.08
CA GLY A 405 -16.64 5.41 9.38
C GLY A 405 -15.78 4.38 8.65
N LEU A 406 -15.52 3.22 9.26
CA LEU A 406 -14.74 2.14 8.64
C LEU A 406 -15.34 1.68 7.31
N LEU A 407 -16.67 1.51 7.26
CA LEU A 407 -17.40 1.09 6.06
C LEU A 407 -17.36 2.15 4.94
N TRP A 408 -17.09 3.41 5.29
CA TRP A 408 -17.12 4.56 4.38
C TRP A 408 -15.81 5.36 4.43
N GLY A 409 -14.68 4.72 4.74
CA GLY A 409 -13.41 5.41 5.01
C GLY A 409 -12.92 6.27 3.84
N ASP A 410 -13.08 5.78 2.60
CA ASP A 410 -12.73 6.55 1.40
C ASP A 410 -13.65 7.74 1.14
N TYR A 411 -14.91 7.70 1.60
CA TYR A 411 -15.77 8.88 1.59
C TYR A 411 -15.24 9.94 2.56
N VAL A 412 -14.91 9.55 3.80
CA VAL A 412 -14.33 10.45 4.82
C VAL A 412 -13.06 11.12 4.30
N GLY A 413 -12.10 10.33 3.79
CA GLY A 413 -10.85 10.85 3.24
C GLY A 413 -11.06 11.83 2.09
N ARG A 414 -11.95 11.51 1.14
CA ARG A 414 -12.28 12.42 0.02
C ARG A 414 -12.94 13.71 0.47
N ARG A 415 -13.81 13.69 1.49
CA ARG A 415 -14.44 14.91 2.03
C ARG A 415 -13.40 15.86 2.63
N LEU A 416 -12.44 15.33 3.39
CA LEU A 416 -11.35 16.13 3.94
C LEU A 416 -10.44 16.67 2.83
N ALA A 417 -10.10 15.85 1.84
CA ALA A 417 -9.28 16.25 0.70
C ALA A 417 -9.94 17.36 -0.13
N ALA A 418 -11.23 17.24 -0.43
CA ALA A 418 -11.97 18.27 -1.16
C ALA A 418 -11.96 19.63 -0.43
N CYS A 419 -12.06 19.62 0.90
CA CYS A 419 -11.90 20.83 1.72
C CYS A 419 -10.50 21.46 1.58
N ILE A 420 -9.45 20.63 1.62
CA ILE A 420 -8.06 21.07 1.43
C ILE A 420 -7.85 21.60 0.01
N GLU A 421 -8.41 20.95 -1.00
CA GLU A 421 -8.24 21.34 -2.40
C GLU A 421 -8.96 22.65 -2.74
N ALA A 422 -10.02 22.97 -2.00
CA ALA A 422 -10.73 24.24 -2.08
C ALA A 422 -9.96 25.44 -1.48
N LEU A 423 -8.76 25.22 -0.92
CA LEU A 423 -7.85 26.29 -0.51
C LEU A 423 -7.47 27.15 -1.73
N ALA A 424 -8.02 28.36 -1.78
CA ALA A 424 -7.71 29.39 -2.78
C ALA A 424 -6.39 30.09 -2.47
#